data_AF-F0SKF6-F1
#
_entry.id   AF-F0SKF6-F1
#
_cell.length_a   1.000
_cell.length_b   1.000
_cell.length_c   1.000
_cell.angle_alpha   90.00
_cell.angle_beta   90.00
_cell.angle_gamma   90.00
#
_symmetry.space_group_name_H-M   'P 1'
#
loop_
_entity.id
_entity.type
_entity.pdbx_description
1 polymer ?
#
loop_
_entity_poly.entity_id
_entity_poly.type
_entity_poly.pdbx_seq_one_letter_code
_entity_poly.pdbx_strand_id
1 'polypeptide(L)'
;MTIISDQAAHCVGSLYQDGVEEAHRHKWIESEKHGHDRGEAAIKEWFGKYWLRHCRVRRIEHVIGNRRWMEFQDGPSELLLELFETNDLLLDLILDRVSHGWENLDVIVWAMDWGLSMNDVQAILVELNINCARLEPRFF
;
A
#
# COMPACT_ATOMS: atom_id res chain seq x y z
N MET A 1 -11.26 31.60 -19.91
CA MET A 1 -9.90 31.01 -19.82
C MET A 1 -10.07 29.64 -19.21
N THR A 2 -9.42 28.65 -19.81
CA THR A 2 -9.80 27.25 -19.95
C THR A 2 -10.22 26.53 -18.66
N ILE A 3 -11.41 25.90 -18.73
CA ILE A 3 -11.90 24.89 -17.81
C ILE A 3 -10.90 23.72 -17.84
N ILE A 4 -10.11 23.56 -16.78
CA ILE A 4 -9.45 22.30 -16.50
C ILE A 4 -10.48 21.43 -15.81
N SER A 5 -10.75 20.30 -16.45
CA SER A 5 -11.81 19.36 -16.19
C SER A 5 -11.81 18.85 -14.74
N ASP A 6 -12.84 19.24 -14.00
CA ASP A 6 -13.26 18.64 -12.73
C ASP A 6 -13.97 17.29 -13.02
N GLN A 7 -13.24 16.36 -13.63
CA GLN A 7 -13.71 15.03 -14.03
C GLN A 7 -12.63 13.98 -13.78
N ALA A 8 -12.17 13.88 -12.54
CA ALA A 8 -11.93 12.57 -11.96
C ALA A 8 -13.04 12.36 -10.93
N ALA A 9 -14.18 11.82 -11.38
CA ALA A 9 -14.98 11.02 -10.48
C ALA A 9 -14.04 9.94 -9.95
N HIS A 10 -13.44 10.14 -8.78
CA HIS A 10 -12.42 9.26 -8.22
C HIS A 10 -13.06 7.87 -8.06
N CYS A 11 -12.81 6.98 -9.03
CA CYS A 11 -13.33 5.63 -8.99
C CYS A 11 -12.76 4.96 -7.76
N VAL A 12 -13.59 4.77 -6.74
CA VAL A 12 -13.21 4.11 -5.50
C VAL A 12 -13.06 2.62 -5.82
N GLY A 13 -11.86 2.08 -5.62
CA GLY A 13 -11.58 0.65 -5.77
C GLY A 13 -11.96 -0.14 -4.52
N SER A 14 -12.23 -1.44 -4.70
CA SER A 14 -12.25 -2.40 -3.59
C SER A 14 -10.93 -3.14 -3.52
N LEU A 15 -10.29 -3.08 -2.36
CA LEU A 15 -9.05 -3.75 -2.06
C LEU A 15 -9.22 -5.28 -2.10
N TYR A 16 -10.40 -5.78 -1.70
CA TYR A 16 -10.70 -7.21 -1.83
C TYR A 16 -10.81 -7.65 -3.29
N GLN A 17 -11.48 -6.87 -4.14
CA GLN A 17 -11.56 -7.20 -5.56
C GLN A 17 -10.18 -7.14 -6.24
N ASP A 18 -9.41 -6.09 -5.98
CA ASP A 18 -8.05 -5.94 -6.52
C ASP A 18 -7.13 -7.08 -6.06
N GLY A 19 -7.30 -7.54 -4.81
CA GLY A 19 -6.59 -8.70 -4.29
C GLY A 19 -6.95 -10.01 -4.97
N VAL A 20 -8.25 -10.25 -5.25
CA VAL A 20 -8.69 -11.43 -6.01
C VAL A 20 -8.09 -11.40 -7.42
N GLU A 21 -8.08 -10.25 -8.08
CA GLU A 21 -7.46 -10.07 -9.39
C GLU A 21 -5.96 -10.36 -9.36
N GLU A 22 -5.24 -9.86 -8.35
CA GLU A 22 -3.81 -10.11 -8.16
C GLU A 22 -3.52 -11.59 -7.83
N ALA A 23 -4.36 -12.24 -7.04
CA ALA A 23 -4.27 -13.68 -6.77
C ALA A 23 -4.43 -14.50 -8.07
N HIS A 24 -5.38 -14.14 -8.93
CA HIS A 24 -5.54 -14.77 -10.24
C HIS A 24 -4.35 -14.53 -11.15
N ARG A 25 -3.77 -13.32 -11.15
CA ARG A 25 -2.50 -13.04 -11.86
C ARG A 25 -1.38 -13.95 -11.35
N HIS A 26 -1.25 -14.09 -10.04
CA HIS A 26 -0.27 -14.98 -9.43
C HIS A 26 -0.48 -16.45 -9.83
N LYS A 27 -1.72 -16.95 -9.77
CA LYS A 27 -2.05 -18.31 -10.25
C LYS A 27 -1.63 -18.52 -11.69
N TRP A 28 -1.90 -17.56 -12.57
CA TRP A 28 -1.51 -17.63 -13.98
C TRP A 28 0.02 -17.73 -14.12
N ILE A 29 0.76 -16.81 -13.47
CA ILE A 29 2.23 -16.81 -13.49
C ILE A 29 2.81 -18.15 -12.99
N GLU A 30 2.29 -18.68 -11.88
CA GLU A 30 2.76 -19.95 -11.33
C GLU A 30 2.40 -21.15 -12.22
N SER A 31 1.27 -21.09 -12.92
CA SER A 31 0.88 -22.14 -13.88
C SER A 31 1.81 -22.16 -15.09
N GLU A 32 2.15 -20.97 -15.63
CA GLU A 32 3.12 -20.85 -16.73
C GLU A 32 4.50 -21.39 -16.33
N LYS A 33 4.98 -21.07 -15.12
CA LYS A 33 6.28 -21.56 -14.62
C LYS A 33 6.36 -23.09 -14.51
N HIS A 34 5.25 -23.76 -14.20
CA HIS A 34 5.22 -25.21 -13.97
C HIS A 34 4.70 -26.01 -15.18
N GLY A 35 4.18 -25.34 -16.21
CA GLY A 35 3.63 -25.97 -17.40
C GLY A 35 2.29 -26.70 -17.19
N HIS A 36 1.60 -26.45 -16.08
CA HIS A 36 0.26 -26.98 -15.79
C HIS A 36 -0.50 -26.06 -14.83
N ASP A 37 -1.85 -26.15 -14.82
CA ASP A 37 -2.67 -25.36 -13.89
C ASP A 37 -2.32 -25.70 -12.43
N ARG A 38 -2.01 -24.67 -11.64
CA ARG A 38 -1.76 -24.76 -10.19
C ARG A 38 -3.05 -24.70 -9.37
N GLY A 39 -4.15 -24.30 -9.99
CA GLY A 39 -5.47 -24.29 -9.39
C GLY A 39 -5.58 -23.39 -8.16
N GLU A 40 -6.48 -23.76 -7.25
CA GLU A 40 -6.83 -22.99 -6.04
C GLU A 40 -5.68 -22.91 -5.02
N ALA A 41 -4.73 -23.84 -5.06
CA ALA A 41 -3.60 -23.83 -4.16
C ALA A 41 -2.74 -22.56 -4.33
N ALA A 42 -2.57 -22.08 -5.57
CA ALA A 42 -1.83 -20.85 -5.85
C ALA A 42 -2.57 -19.60 -5.34
N ILE A 43 -3.91 -19.58 -5.39
CA ILE A 43 -4.71 -18.48 -4.85
C ILE A 43 -4.54 -18.39 -3.32
N LYS A 44 -4.68 -19.53 -2.63
CA LYS A 44 -4.49 -19.61 -1.17
C LYS A 44 -3.06 -19.24 -0.76
N GLU A 45 -2.08 -19.68 -1.53
CA GLU A 45 -0.69 -19.28 -1.34
C GLU A 45 -0.52 -17.77 -1.44
N TRP A 46 -1.16 -17.13 -2.44
CA TRP A 46 -1.06 -15.69 -2.62
C TRP A 46 -1.63 -14.92 -1.43
N PHE A 47 -2.84 -15.28 -0.98
CA PHE A 47 -3.45 -14.63 0.19
C PHE A 47 -2.64 -14.87 1.47
N GLY A 48 -2.05 -16.05 1.65
CA GLY A 48 -1.22 -16.35 2.80
C GLY A 48 0.12 -15.60 2.84
N LYS A 49 0.71 -15.32 1.67
CA LYS A 49 2.06 -14.74 1.57
C LYS A 49 2.09 -13.25 1.26
N TYR A 50 1.18 -12.77 0.42
CA TYR A 50 1.30 -11.44 -0.20
C TYR A 50 0.18 -10.47 0.19
N TRP A 51 -0.91 -10.95 0.80
CA TRP A 51 -2.07 -10.11 1.13
C TRP A 51 -1.71 -8.90 2.00
N LEU A 52 -0.99 -9.09 3.12
CA LEU A 52 -0.63 -7.98 4.00
C LEU A 52 0.22 -6.93 3.28
N ARG A 53 1.18 -7.37 2.45
CA ARG A 53 2.01 -6.48 1.64
C ARG A 53 1.17 -5.72 0.62
N HIS A 54 0.24 -6.42 -0.03
CA HIS A 54 -0.69 -5.82 -0.97
C HIS A 54 -1.52 -4.72 -0.31
N CYS A 55 -2.12 -4.98 0.87
CA CYS A 55 -2.86 -3.98 1.63
C CYS A 55 -2.02 -2.73 1.95
N ARG A 56 -0.75 -2.91 2.34
CA ARG A 56 0.16 -1.79 2.65
C ARG A 56 0.47 -0.93 1.45
N VAL A 57 0.74 -1.54 0.30
CA VAL A 57 0.98 -0.79 -0.94
C VAL A 57 -0.28 0.00 -1.32
N ARG A 58 -1.48 -0.61 -1.20
CA ARG A 58 -2.74 0.11 -1.43
C ARG A 58 -3.00 1.20 -0.42
N ARG A 59 -2.56 1.02 0.83
CA ARG A 59 -2.62 2.08 1.86
C ARG A 59 -1.75 3.27 1.46
N ILE A 60 -0.53 3.04 0.98
CA ILE A 60 0.36 4.09 0.48
C ILE A 60 -0.33 4.84 -0.67
N GLU A 61 -0.84 4.13 -1.69
CA GLU A 61 -1.57 4.73 -2.81
C GLU A 61 -2.78 5.57 -2.37
N HIS A 62 -3.47 5.13 -1.31
CA HIS A 62 -4.62 5.84 -0.75
C HIS A 62 -4.21 7.20 -0.18
N VAL A 63 -3.21 7.21 0.69
CA VAL A 63 -2.85 8.41 1.46
C VAL A 63 -2.09 9.44 0.63
N ILE A 64 -1.39 9.00 -0.43
CA ILE A 64 -0.75 9.91 -1.40
C ILE A 64 -1.71 10.33 -2.52
N GLY A 65 -3.00 9.98 -2.44
CA GLY A 65 -4.02 10.44 -3.39
C GLY A 65 -4.00 9.79 -4.79
N ASN A 66 -3.13 8.81 -5.04
CA ASN A 66 -3.07 8.10 -6.32
C ASN A 66 -4.34 7.30 -6.63
N ARG A 67 -4.88 6.61 -5.63
CA ARG A 67 -6.13 5.83 -5.78
C ARG A 67 -6.86 5.68 -4.45
N ARG A 68 -8.16 5.92 -4.44
CA ARG A 68 -9.00 5.70 -3.26
C ARG A 68 -9.45 4.24 -3.17
N TRP A 69 -9.39 3.70 -1.97
CA TRP A 69 -9.79 2.34 -1.63
C TRP A 69 -10.90 2.38 -0.57
N MET A 70 -12.01 1.69 -0.80
CA MET A 70 -13.22 1.79 0.04
C MET A 70 -13.04 1.20 1.45
N GLU A 71 -12.08 0.29 1.62
CA GLU A 71 -11.77 -0.36 2.89
C GLU A 71 -11.04 0.59 3.87
N PHE A 72 -10.50 1.71 3.36
CA PHE A 72 -9.94 2.77 4.18
C PHE A 72 -10.95 3.92 4.29
N GLN A 73 -11.27 4.31 5.53
CA GLN A 73 -12.34 5.26 5.82
C GLN A 73 -11.92 6.72 5.64
N ASP A 74 -10.62 6.98 5.75
CA ASP A 74 -10.02 8.28 5.61
C ASP A 74 -9.85 8.68 4.14
N GLY A 75 -9.09 9.76 3.91
CA GLY A 75 -8.76 10.29 2.61
C GLY A 75 -7.26 10.50 2.45
N PRO A 76 -6.84 11.16 1.36
CA PRO A 76 -5.44 11.55 1.17
C PRO A 76 -4.96 12.45 2.31
N SER A 77 -3.69 12.28 2.70
CA SER A 77 -3.03 13.11 3.70
C SER A 77 -2.41 14.33 3.03
N GLU A 78 -2.77 15.54 3.48
CA GLU A 78 -2.18 16.78 2.98
C GLU A 78 -0.66 16.82 3.21
N LEU A 79 -0.19 16.35 4.38
CA LEU A 79 1.23 16.27 4.70
C LEU A 79 1.96 15.33 3.74
N LEU A 80 1.45 14.11 3.53
CA LEU A 80 2.14 13.15 2.66
C LEU A 80 2.10 13.57 1.20
N LEU A 81 1.03 14.23 0.77
CA LEU A 81 0.95 14.84 -0.56
C LEU A 81 2.02 15.91 -0.74
N GLU A 82 2.15 16.85 0.21
CA GLU A 82 3.16 17.91 0.17
C GLU A 82 4.58 17.32 0.13
N LEU A 83 4.87 16.35 1.00
CA LEU A 83 6.17 15.67 1.03
C LEU A 83 6.46 14.90 -0.27
N PHE A 84 5.45 14.28 -0.87
CA PHE A 84 5.59 13.57 -2.14
C PHE A 84 5.84 14.55 -3.31
N GLU A 85 5.09 15.65 -3.38
CA GLU A 85 5.24 16.69 -4.41
C GLU A 85 6.59 17.41 -4.32
N THR A 86 7.12 17.56 -3.11
CA THR A 86 8.46 18.13 -2.85
C THR A 86 9.60 17.12 -2.97
N ASN A 87 9.29 15.85 -3.28
CA ASN A 87 10.26 14.76 -3.41
C ASN A 87 11.13 14.60 -2.15
N ASP A 88 10.47 14.62 -0.98
CA ASP A 88 11.12 14.51 0.31
C ASP A 88 11.81 13.14 0.48
N LEU A 89 13.11 13.19 0.80
CA LEU A 89 13.95 12.00 0.90
C LEU A 89 13.56 11.12 2.09
N LEU A 90 13.11 11.70 3.21
CA LEU A 90 12.74 10.93 4.39
C LEU A 90 11.47 10.12 4.11
N LEU A 91 10.48 10.73 3.46
CA LEU A 91 9.28 10.04 3.00
C LEU A 91 9.64 8.87 2.09
N ASP A 92 10.44 9.10 1.04
CA ASP A 92 10.86 8.05 0.10
C ASP A 92 11.52 6.85 0.83
N LEU A 93 12.41 7.14 1.77
CA LEU A 93 13.10 6.10 2.56
C LEU A 93 12.14 5.31 3.46
N ILE A 94 11.14 5.98 4.04
CA ILE A 94 10.12 5.32 4.87
C ILE A 94 9.19 4.47 4.00
N LEU A 95 8.71 5.00 2.88
CA LEU A 95 7.84 4.28 1.96
C LEU A 95 8.51 3.03 1.39
N ASP A 96 9.79 3.12 1.01
CA ASP A 96 10.57 1.96 0.56
C ASP A 96 10.59 0.85 1.63
N ARG A 97 10.93 1.19 2.87
CA ARG A 97 10.99 0.23 3.99
C ARG A 97 9.63 -0.41 4.27
N VAL A 98 8.58 0.39 4.34
CA VAL A 98 7.21 -0.09 4.56
C VAL A 98 6.76 -1.03 3.44
N SER A 99 7.09 -0.71 2.18
CA SER A 99 6.78 -1.55 1.02
C SER A 99 7.50 -2.91 1.04
N HIS A 100 8.62 -2.99 1.77
CA HIS A 100 9.39 -4.20 2.05
C HIS A 100 8.97 -4.93 3.34
N GLY A 101 7.89 -4.50 3.98
CA GLY A 101 7.28 -5.21 5.09
C GLY A 101 7.66 -4.69 6.47
N TRP A 102 8.40 -3.58 6.57
CA TRP A 102 8.74 -2.98 7.85
C TRP A 102 7.50 -2.45 8.57
N GLU A 103 7.46 -2.64 9.88
CA GLU A 103 6.46 -2.08 10.78
C GLU A 103 6.92 -0.71 11.31
N ASN A 104 6.01 0.02 11.95
CA ASN A 104 6.34 1.30 12.59
C ASN A 104 7.53 1.20 13.55
N LEU A 105 7.64 0.09 14.31
CA LEU A 105 8.74 -0.11 15.25
C LEU A 105 10.08 -0.26 14.52
N ASP A 106 10.12 -1.01 13.41
CA ASP A 106 11.34 -1.20 12.62
C ASP A 106 11.83 0.15 12.07
N VAL A 107 10.90 0.97 11.56
CA VAL A 107 11.20 2.32 11.06
C VAL A 107 11.71 3.23 12.19
N ILE A 108 11.08 3.20 13.37
CA ILE A 108 11.50 4.01 14.52
C ILE A 108 12.90 3.62 14.98
N VAL A 109 13.17 2.33 15.15
CA VAL A 109 14.50 1.85 15.58
C VAL A 109 15.57 2.26 14.57
N TRP A 110 15.31 2.06 13.27
CA TRP A 110 16.22 2.49 12.22
C TRP A 110 16.47 4.00 12.23
N ALA A 111 15.42 4.81 12.40
CA ALA A 111 15.55 6.26 12.45
C ALA A 111 16.40 6.71 13.65
N MET A 112 16.26 6.05 14.80
CA MET A 112 17.10 6.30 15.99
C MET A 112 18.57 5.98 15.70
N ASP A 113 18.85 4.81 15.11
CA ASP A 113 20.22 4.37 14.80
C ASP A 113 20.91 5.30 13.80
N TRP A 114 20.14 5.94 12.91
CA TRP A 114 20.64 6.85 11.88
C TRP A 114 20.59 8.33 12.30
N GLY A 115 20.11 8.64 13.51
CA GLY A 115 20.01 10.02 14.02
C GLY A 115 19.03 10.90 13.24
N LEU A 116 17.97 10.31 12.67
CA LEU A 116 16.94 11.04 11.93
C LEU A 116 15.99 11.79 12.87
N SER A 117 15.34 12.83 12.35
CA SER A 117 14.36 13.62 13.10
C SER A 117 13.16 12.75 13.52
N MET A 118 13.03 12.49 14.82
CA MET A 118 11.95 11.64 15.32
C MET A 118 10.57 12.29 15.23
N ASN A 119 10.52 13.62 15.25
CA ASN A 119 9.27 14.34 15.05
C ASN A 119 8.74 14.12 13.62
N ASP A 120 9.61 14.22 12.61
CA ASP A 120 9.20 14.07 11.21
C ASP A 120 8.85 12.62 10.90
N VAL A 121 9.64 11.66 11.40
CA VAL A 121 9.34 10.22 11.27
C VAL A 121 7.98 9.89 11.89
N GLN A 122 7.71 10.39 13.09
CA GLN A 122 6.42 10.15 13.75
C GLN A 122 5.26 10.80 12.97
N ALA A 123 5.43 12.03 12.48
CA ALA A 123 4.42 12.71 11.68
C ALA A 123 4.07 11.89 10.42
N ILE A 124 5.08 11.41 9.69
CA ILE A 124 4.90 10.56 8.51
C ILE A 124 4.20 9.24 8.88
N LEU A 125 4.64 8.55 9.93
CA LEU A 125 4.05 7.25 10.32
C LEU A 125 2.60 7.38 10.81
N VAL A 126 2.25 8.51 11.44
CA VAL A 126 0.88 8.80 11.88
C VAL A 126 -0.04 8.97 10.68
N GLU A 127 0.35 9.79 9.70
CA GLU A 127 -0.44 10.01 8.49
C GLU A 127 -0.51 8.74 7.62
N LEU A 128 0.60 8.01 7.51
CA LEU A 128 0.65 6.78 6.74
C LEU A 128 -0.26 5.70 7.35
N ASN A 129 -0.36 5.64 8.68
CA ASN A 129 -1.24 4.73 9.44
C ASN A 129 -1.32 3.31 8.85
N ILE A 130 -0.15 2.68 8.66
CA ILE A 130 -0.06 1.33 8.05
C ILE A 130 -0.81 0.26 8.85
N ASN A 131 -1.10 0.52 10.13
CA ASN A 131 -1.84 -0.40 10.99
C ASN A 131 -3.26 -0.64 10.47
N CYS A 132 -3.90 0.36 9.85
CA CYS A 132 -5.21 0.19 9.20
C CYS A 132 -5.17 -0.74 7.98
N ALA A 133 -3.98 -1.01 7.43
CA ALA A 133 -3.79 -1.96 6.34
C ALA A 133 -3.67 -3.42 6.81
N ARG A 134 -3.75 -3.70 8.12
CA ARG A 134 -3.79 -5.07 8.67
C ARG A 134 -5.19 -5.67 8.53
N LEU A 135 -5.67 -5.75 7.29
CA LEU A 135 -6.95 -6.34 6.94
C LEU A 135 -6.77 -7.85 6.82
N GLU A 136 -7.73 -8.61 7.36
CA GLU A 136 -7.77 -10.06 7.14
C GLU A 136 -8.23 -10.37 5.71
N PRO A 137 -7.63 -11.37 5.04
CA PRO A 137 -8.09 -11.79 3.72
C PRO A 137 -9.51 -12.36 3.83
N ARG A 138 -10.38 -11.98 2.90
CA ARG A 138 -11.71 -12.59 2.77
C ARG A 138 -11.59 -13.75 1.79
N PHE A 139 -11.58 -14.97 2.31
CA PHE A 139 -11.71 -16.17 1.49
C PHE A 139 -13.13 -16.23 0.93
N PHE A 140 -13.25 -16.34 -0.38
CA PHE A 140 -14.51 -16.65 -1.07
C PHE A 140 -14.58 -18.15 -1.35
#